data_AF-A0A7H4LY40-F1
#
_entry.id   AF-A0A7H4LY40-F1
#
_cell.length_a   1.000
_cell.length_b   1.000
_cell.length_c   1.000
_cell.angle_alpha   90.00
_cell.angle_beta   90.00
_cell.angle_gamma   90.00
#
_symmetry.space_group_name_H-M   'P 1'
#
loop_
_entity.id
_entity.type
_entity.pdbx_description
1 polymer ?
#
loop_
_entity_poly.entity_id
_entity_poly.type
_entity_poly.pdbx_seq_one_letter_code
_entity_poly.pdbx_strand_id
1 'polypeptide(L)' 'MIVQKVLNNSLVLSMDDDNREVIVMGKGIGFNSRPGTRSPRRR' A
#
# COMPACT_ATOMS: atom_id res chain seq x y z
N MET A 1 -7.26 0.78 4.10
CA MET A 1 -6.06 0.59 3.24
C MET A 1 -5.09 -0.43 3.82
N ILE A 2 -5.17 -1.68 3.34
CA ILE A 2 -4.26 -2.78 3.70
C ILE A 2 -3.39 -3.10 2.49
N VAL A 3 -2.08 -3.25 2.67
CA VAL A 3 -1.15 -3.65 1.61
C VAL A 3 -1.43 -5.10 1.21
N GLN A 4 -1.83 -5.31 -0.05
CA GLN A 4 -2.01 -6.63 -0.63
C GLN A 4 -0.71 -7.15 -1.24
N LYS A 5 0.05 -6.27 -1.89
CA LYS A 5 1.30 -6.65 -2.57
C LYS A 5 2.25 -5.47 -2.64
N VAL A 6 3.53 -5.72 -2.35
CA VAL A 6 4.60 -4.75 -2.60
C VAL A 6 5.10 -4.96 -4.02
N LEU A 7 5.06 -3.90 -4.85
CA LEU A 7 5.50 -3.98 -6.24
C LEU A 7 6.95 -3.49 -6.37
N ASN A 8 7.28 -2.39 -5.72
CA ASN A 8 8.64 -1.87 -5.59
C ASN A 8 8.77 -0.99 -4.33
N ASN A 9 9.95 -0.40 -4.11
CA ASN A 9 10.22 0.43 -2.92
C ASN A 9 9.28 1.64 -2.77
N SER A 10 8.65 2.10 -3.83
CA SER A 10 7.77 3.29 -3.84
C SER A 10 6.34 3.02 -4.33
N LEU A 11 6.00 1.77 -4.65
CA LEU A 11 4.68 1.35 -5.10
C LEU A 11 4.21 0.11 -4.34
N VAL A 12 3.00 0.21 -3.78
CA VAL A 12 2.30 -0.90 -3.15
C VAL A 12 0.86 -0.97 -3.67
N LEU A 13 0.40 -2.18 -3.95
CA LEU A 13 -1.01 -2.47 -4.19
C LEU A 13 -1.68 -2.62 -2.82
N SER A 14 -2.73 -1.85 -2.58
CA SER A 14 -3.50 -1.89 -1.35
C SER A 14 -4.99 -2.02 -1.64
N MET A 15 -5.76 -2.37 -0.61
CA MET A 15 -7.21 -2.48 -0.67
C MET A 15 -7.83 -1.47 0.28
N ASP A 16 -8.72 -0.63 -0.23
CA ASP A 16 -9.44 0.37 0.55
C ASP A 16 -10.66 -0.26 1.25
N ASP A 17 -11.31 0.49 2.15
CA ASP A 17 -12.39 -0.01 3.01
C ASP A 17 -13.66 -0.36 2.19
N ASP A 18 -13.79 0.19 0.99
CA ASP A 18 -14.82 -0.12 -0.02
C ASP A 18 -14.49 -1.38 -0.86
N ASN A 19 -13.53 -2.19 -0.42
CA ASN A 19 -13.08 -3.40 -1.13
C ASN A 19 -12.47 -3.13 -2.52
N ARG A 20 -12.04 -1.88 -2.77
CA ARG A 20 -11.43 -1.45 -4.04
C ARG A 20 -9.92 -1.61 -4.01
N GLU A 21 -9.37 -2.13 -5.10
CA GLU A 21 -7.93 -2.17 -5.32
C GLU A 21 -7.42 -0.77 -5.67
N VAL A 22 -6.40 -0.32 -4.94
CA VAL A 22 -5.77 0.99 -5.11
C VAL A 22 -4.25 0.85 -5.16
N ILE A 23 -3.62 1.59 -6.06
CA ILE A 23 -2.17 1.71 -6.11
C ILE A 23 -1.77 2.88 -5.22
N VAL A 24 -0.97 2.61 -4.19
CA VAL A 24 -0.43 3.65 -3.32
C VAL A 24 1.01 3.91 -3.71
N MET A 25 1.29 5.17 -4.05
CA MET A 25 2.60 5.65 -4.43
C MET A 25 3.15 6.55 -3.32
N GLY A 26 4.43 6.40 -3.00
CA GLY A 26 5.08 7.25 -2.00
C GLY A 26 6.53 6.87 -1.82
N LYS A 27 7.40 7.85 -1.52
CA LYS A 27 8.84 7.61 -1.35
C LYS A 27 9.08 6.62 -0.22
N GLY A 28 9.56 5.42 -0.55
CA GLY A 28 9.88 4.39 0.43
C GLY A 28 8.68 3.64 1.03
N ILE A 29 7.46 3.78 0.49
CA ILE A 29 6.27 3.12 1.05
C ILE A 29 6.33 1.58 0.97
N GLY A 30 7.09 1.05 0.00
CA GLY A 30 7.36 -0.38 -0.12
C GLY A 30 8.61 -0.83 0.66
N PHE A 31 9.43 0.10 1.16
CA PHE A 31 10.65 -0.23 1.88
C PHE A 31 10.29 -0.84 3.25
N ASN A 32 10.67 -2.11 3.46
CA ASN A 32 10.35 -2.90 4.64
C ASN A 32 8.83 -3.12 4.89
N SER A 33 7.98 -2.85 3.90
CA SER A 33 6.54 -3.14 3.97
C SER A 33 6.27 -4.62 3.68
N ARG A 34 5.24 -5.17 4.31
CA ARG A 34 4.79 -6.57 4.13
C ARG A 34 3.30 -6.59 3.77
N PRO A 35 2.84 -7.59 3.00
CA PRO A 35 1.41 -7.82 2.84
C PRO A 35 0.70 -7.95 4.20
N GLY A 36 -0.48 -7.35 4.33
CA GLY A 36 -1.22 -7.26 5.58
C GLY A 36 -0.91 -6.02 6.44
N THR A 37 0.15 -5.27 6.11
CA THR A 37 0.45 -4.02 6.81
C THR A 37 -0.55 -2.92 6.42
N ARG A 38 -0.98 -2.12 7.41
CA ARG A 38 -1.86 -0.97 7.18
C ARG A 38 -1.07 0.18 6.54
N SER A 39 -1.46 0.58 5.34
CA SER A 39 -0.84 1.70 4.63
C SER A 39 -1.38 3.03 5.18
N PRO A 40 -0.54 4.06 5.37
CA PRO A 40 -1.01 5.36 5.83
C PRO A 40 -1.89 6.03 4.77
N ARG A 41 -3.17 6.29 5.10
CA ARG A 41 -4.02 7.22 4.36
C ARG A 41 -3.52 8.64 4.66
N ARG A 42 -2.68 9.20 3.77
CA ARG A 42 -2.47 10.66 3.74
C ARG A 42 -3.53 11.27 2.85
N ARG A 43 -4.26 12.25 3.39
CA ARG A 43 -5.16 13.14 2.62
C ARG A 43 -4.35 13.97 1.64
#